data_AF-A0A4Q8K440-F1
#
_entry.id   AF-A0A4Q8K440-F1
#
_cell.length_a   1.000
_cell.length_b   1.000
_cell.length_c   1.000
_cell.angle_alpha   90.00
_cell.angle_beta   90.00
_cell.angle_gamma   90.00
#
_symmetry.space_group_name_H-M   'P 1'
#
loop_
_entity.id
_entity.type
_entity.pdbx_description
1 polymer ?
#
loop_
_entity_poly.entity_id
_entity_poly.type
_entity_poly.pdbx_seq_one_letter_code
_entity_poly.pdbx_strand_id
1 'polypeptide(L)'
;MKTLLLALVVVAFVCLDSVSSNQLCFQCNEENYWDKCLSATSCQNGESTCYTKYKRHKKFGMRWAVKGCARACPNPKRDEIVNCCYSPECNILI
;
A
#
# COMPACT_ATOMS: atom_id res chain seq x y z
N MET A 1 -8.66 -30.16 33.23
CA MET A 1 -9.26 -30.05 31.88
C MET A 1 -9.66 -28.63 31.47
N LYS A 2 -9.92 -27.68 32.39
CA LYS A 2 -10.34 -26.31 32.02
C LYS A 2 -9.20 -25.36 31.61
N THR A 3 -7.98 -25.59 32.12
CA THR A 3 -6.79 -24.76 31.84
C THR A 3 -6.30 -24.88 30.41
N LEU A 4 -6.47 -26.05 29.79
CA LEU A 4 -6.06 -26.30 28.40
C LEU A 4 -6.92 -25.49 27.41
N LEU A 5 -8.22 -25.41 27.66
CA LEU A 5 -9.17 -24.62 26.87
C LEU A 5 -8.85 -23.13 26.97
N LEU A 6 -8.56 -22.63 28.16
CA LEU A 6 -8.15 -21.23 28.37
C LEU A 6 -6.85 -20.90 27.63
N ALA A 7 -5.86 -21.79 27.67
CA ALA A 7 -4.60 -21.60 26.95
C ALA A 7 -4.80 -21.59 25.43
N LEU A 8 -5.60 -22.52 24.89
CA LEU A 8 -5.95 -22.57 23.46
C LEU A 8 -6.68 -21.30 22.99
N VAL A 9 -7.58 -20.78 23.81
CA VAL A 9 -8.32 -19.54 23.52
C VAL A 9 -7.37 -18.34 23.50
N VAL A 10 -6.48 -18.21 24.48
CA VAL A 10 -5.47 -17.12 24.51
C VAL A 10 -4.53 -17.20 23.31
N VAL A 11 -4.05 -18.39 22.93
CA VAL A 11 -3.18 -18.57 21.75
C VAL A 11 -3.92 -18.21 20.46
N ALA A 12 -5.19 -18.58 20.31
CA ALA A 12 -5.99 -18.21 19.15
C ALA A 12 -6.13 -16.68 19.01
N PHE A 13 -6.41 -15.96 20.10
CA PHE A 13 -6.52 -14.50 20.09
C PHE A 13 -5.20 -13.81 19.76
N VAL A 14 -4.08 -14.25 20.37
CA VAL A 14 -2.76 -13.64 20.13
C VAL A 14 -2.24 -13.91 18.71
N CYS A 15 -2.60 -15.04 18.10
CA CYS A 15 -2.27 -15.34 16.70
C CYS A 15 -3.13 -14.57 15.68
N LEU A 16 -4.32 -14.07 16.05
CA LEU A 16 -5.15 -13.24 15.16
C LEU A 16 -4.57 -11.82 14.99
N ASP A 17 -3.89 -11.29 16.01
CA ASP A 17 -3.35 -9.93 16.01
C ASP A 17 -1.99 -9.80 15.29
N SER A 18 -1.42 -10.90 14.78
CA SER A 18 -0.04 -10.94 14.29
C SER A 18 0.14 -10.65 12.79
N VAL A 19 -0.91 -10.28 12.04
CA VAL A 19 -0.80 -9.99 10.58
C VAL A 19 -1.50 -8.67 10.19
N SER A 20 -1.32 -7.62 10.98
CA SER A 20 -1.48 -6.25 10.49
C SER A 20 -0.12 -5.56 10.52
N SER A 21 0.81 -6.00 9.68
CA SER A 21 1.83 -5.06 9.21
C SER A 21 1.05 -4.02 8.41
N ASN A 22 0.66 -2.93 9.07
CA ASN A 22 -0.03 -1.83 8.42
C ASN A 22 0.97 -1.23 7.43
N GLN A 23 0.91 -1.70 6.19
CA GLN A 23 1.70 -1.15 5.11
C GLN A 23 1.44 0.35 5.05
N LEU A 24 2.50 1.15 5.11
CA LEU A 24 2.40 2.60 4.94
C LEU A 24 2.80 2.92 3.51
N CYS A 25 1.95 3.65 2.79
CA CYS A 25 2.25 4.13 1.45
C CYS A 25 1.78 5.58 1.28
N PHE A 26 2.40 6.31 0.36
CA PHE A 26 1.82 7.56 -0.13
C PHE A 26 0.58 7.27 -0.97
N GLN A 27 -0.52 7.97 -0.71
CA GLN A 27 -1.84 7.76 -1.31
C GLN A 27 -2.41 9.07 -1.87
N CYS A 28 -2.04 9.42 -3.10
CA CYS A 28 -2.24 10.76 -3.67
C CYS A 28 -2.16 10.74 -5.20
N ASN A 29 -2.54 11.85 -5.83
CA ASN A 29 -2.37 12.15 -7.24
C ASN A 29 -1.77 13.56 -7.43
N GLU A 30 -1.53 13.98 -8.67
CA GLU A 30 -0.98 15.32 -8.94
C GLU A 30 -1.89 16.46 -8.40
N GLU A 31 -3.21 16.29 -8.43
CA GLU A 31 -4.18 17.32 -8.05
C GLU A 31 -4.22 17.58 -6.53
N ASN A 32 -4.03 16.54 -5.73
CA ASN A 32 -4.08 16.61 -4.26
C ASN A 32 -2.70 16.44 -3.60
N TYR A 33 -1.63 16.75 -4.35
CA TYR A 33 -0.27 16.56 -3.89
C TYR A 33 -0.03 17.22 -2.52
N TRP A 34 -0.39 18.50 -2.41
CA TRP A 34 -0.15 19.31 -1.22
C TRP A 34 -0.96 18.86 0.01
N ASP A 35 -2.07 18.15 -0.20
CA ASP A 35 -2.95 17.73 0.90
C ASP A 35 -2.67 16.30 1.35
N LYS A 36 -2.33 15.40 0.42
CA LYS A 36 -2.28 13.94 0.67
C LYS A 36 -0.93 13.29 0.42
N CYS A 37 0.00 13.96 -0.25
CA CYS A 37 1.29 13.40 -0.66
C CYS A 37 2.44 13.83 0.26
N LEU A 38 2.14 14.61 1.31
CA LEU A 38 3.13 15.07 2.28
C LEU A 38 3.53 13.99 3.30
N SER A 39 2.66 13.01 3.54
CA SER A 39 2.93 11.90 4.45
C SER A 39 2.27 10.60 3.96
N ALA A 40 2.90 9.47 4.30
CA ALA A 40 2.32 8.17 4.06
C ALA A 40 1.17 7.89 5.03
N THR A 41 0.20 7.10 4.59
CA THR A 41 -0.95 6.69 5.39
C THR A 41 -1.10 5.17 5.35
N SER A 42 -1.75 4.61 6.37
CA SER A 42 -2.00 3.17 6.45
C SER A 42 -2.83 2.68 5.27
N CYS A 43 -2.39 1.59 4.66
CA CYS A 43 -3.16 0.84 3.69
C CYS A 43 -4.31 0.07 4.37
N GLN A 44 -5.27 -0.38 3.58
CA GLN A 44 -6.37 -1.21 4.06
C GLN A 44 -5.90 -2.63 4.40
N ASN A 45 -6.69 -3.34 5.20
CA ASN A 45 -6.37 -4.71 5.58
C ASN A 45 -6.18 -5.62 4.35
N GLY A 46 -5.01 -6.27 4.30
CA GLY A 46 -4.60 -7.15 3.20
C GLY A 46 -3.90 -6.44 2.03
N GLU A 47 -3.75 -5.12 2.06
CA GLU A 47 -2.94 -4.38 1.09
C GLU A 47 -1.49 -4.30 1.56
N SER A 48 -0.62 -5.10 0.93
CA SER A 48 0.80 -5.21 1.29
C SER A 48 1.75 -4.62 0.24
N THR A 49 1.21 -3.96 -0.79
CA THR A 49 1.99 -3.40 -1.91
C THR A 49 1.74 -1.91 -2.05
N CYS A 50 2.81 -1.12 -2.06
CA CYS A 50 2.74 0.27 -2.53
C CYS A 50 2.97 0.31 -4.04
N TYR A 51 2.35 1.28 -4.72
CA TYR A 51 2.60 1.51 -6.14
C TYR A 51 2.70 3.00 -6.49
N THR A 52 3.38 3.28 -7.60
CA THR A 52 3.27 4.50 -8.39
C THR A 52 2.83 4.12 -9.81
N LYS A 53 1.79 4.78 -10.31
CA LYS A 53 1.37 4.72 -11.72
C LYS A 53 1.88 5.94 -12.45
N TYR A 54 2.43 5.73 -13.64
CA TYR A 54 2.82 6.78 -14.57
C TYR A 54 1.96 6.70 -15.81
N LYS A 55 1.64 7.86 -16.38
CA LYS A 55 0.88 8.01 -17.61
C LYS A 55 1.64 8.88 -18.59
N ARG A 56 1.40 8.65 -19.88
CA ARG A 56 1.93 9.51 -20.93
C ARG A 56 1.18 10.84 -20.94
N HIS A 57 1.88 11.90 -20.52
CA HIS A 57 1.41 13.27 -20.66
C HIS A 57 1.68 13.76 -22.09
N LYS A 58 0.69 14.42 -22.70
CA LYS A 58 0.73 14.86 -24.11
C LYS A 58 1.95 15.71 -24.47
N LYS A 59 2.46 16.52 -23.53
CA LYS A 59 3.59 17.45 -23.75
C LYS A 59 4.90 17.06 -23.05
N PHE A 60 4.85 16.22 -22.02
CA PHE A 60 5.96 16.07 -21.07
C PHE A 60 6.47 14.64 -20.95
N GLY A 61 6.06 13.73 -21.85
CA GLY A 61 6.45 12.32 -21.78
C GLY A 61 5.76 11.59 -20.62
N MET A 62 6.40 10.57 -20.06
CA MET A 62 5.83 9.86 -18.90
C MET A 62 5.93 10.71 -17.63
N ARG A 63 4.82 10.79 -16.89
CA ARG A 63 4.75 11.42 -15.56
C ARG A 63 3.99 10.54 -14.59
N TRP A 64 4.37 10.61 -13.32
CA TRP A 64 3.61 9.93 -12.27
C TRP A 64 2.21 10.57 -12.20
N ALA A 65 1.20 9.76 -11.95
CA ALA A 65 -0.20 10.18 -11.93
C ALA A 65 -0.86 9.84 -10.60
N VAL A 66 -0.54 8.68 -10.02
CA VAL A 66 -1.17 8.18 -8.79
C VAL A 66 -0.18 7.36 -7.99
N LYS A 67 -0.17 7.57 -6.68
CA LYS A 67 0.47 6.72 -5.67
C LYS A 67 -0.61 6.05 -4.81
N GLY A 68 -0.42 4.80 -4.40
CA GLY A 68 -1.39 4.15 -3.53
C GLY A 68 -1.01 2.76 -3.04
N CYS A 69 -1.97 2.11 -2.40
CA CYS A 69 -1.90 0.76 -1.86
C CYS A 69 -2.65 -0.25 -2.73
N ALA A 70 -2.19 -1.49 -2.77
CA ALA A 70 -2.90 -2.59 -3.39
C ALA A 70 -2.56 -3.93 -2.71
N ARG A 71 -3.45 -4.92 -2.85
CA ARG A 71 -3.19 -6.31 -2.42
C ARG A 71 -2.09 -6.99 -3.24
N ALA A 72 -2.01 -6.66 -4.52
CA ALA A 72 -1.01 -7.14 -5.45
C ALA A 72 -0.61 -5.99 -6.39
N CYS A 73 0.57 -6.08 -7.01
CA CYS A 73 1.03 -5.07 -7.94
C CYS A 73 0.02 -4.89 -9.08
N PRO A 74 -0.53 -3.67 -9.31
CA PRO A 74 -1.50 -3.45 -10.37
C PRO A 74 -0.91 -3.73 -11.75
N ASN A 75 -1.68 -4.39 -12.61
CA ASN A 75 -1.28 -4.57 -14.01
C ASN A 75 -1.33 -3.21 -14.74
N PRO A 76 -0.27 -2.82 -15.47
CA PRO A 76 -0.26 -1.61 -16.28
C PRO A 76 -1.30 -1.69 -17.41
N LYS A 77 -1.98 -0.57 -17.67
CA LYS A 77 -2.80 -0.41 -18.89
C LYS A 77 -1.93 0.08 -20.05
N ARG A 78 -2.51 0.20 -21.26
CA ARG A 78 -1.81 0.82 -22.40
C ARG A 78 -1.35 2.23 -22.02
N ASP A 79 -0.11 2.55 -22.40
CA ASP A 79 0.54 3.83 -22.11
C ASP A 79 0.66 4.17 -20.61
N GLU A 80 0.58 3.16 -19.74
CA GLU A 80 0.85 3.26 -18.31
C GLU A 80 2.10 2.45 -17.92
N ILE A 81 2.88 2.98 -16.98
CA ILE A 81 3.92 2.22 -16.27
C ILE A 81 3.46 2.09 -14.82
N VAL A 82 3.65 0.92 -14.22
CA VAL A 82 3.36 0.69 -12.80
C VAL A 82 4.63 0.19 -12.14
N ASN A 83 5.10 0.93 -11.15
CA ASN A 83 6.20 0.51 -10.29
C ASN A 83 5.63 0.15 -8.92
N CYS A 84 6.05 -1.00 -8.39
CA CYS A 84 5.58 -1.53 -7.12
C CYS A 84 6.75 -1.77 -6.17
N CYS A 85 6.49 -1.63 -4.88
CA CYS A 85 7.45 -1.88 -3.82
C CYS A 85 6.70 -2.31 -2.54
N TYR A 86 7.42 -2.94 -1.62
CA TYR A 86 6.81 -3.71 -0.52
C TYR A 86 7.24 -3.25 0.89
N SER A 87 8.22 -2.35 1.00
CA SER A 87 8.57 -1.78 2.31
C SER A 87 7.70 -0.56 2.63
N PRO A 88 7.52 -0.19 3.91
CA PRO A 88 6.83 1.03 4.29
C PRO A 88 7.43 2.26 3.59
N GLU A 89 6.56 3.16 3.14
CA GLU A 89 6.89 4.47 2.54
C GLU A 89 7.74 4.42 1.25
N CYS A 90 7.90 3.22 0.67
CA CYS A 90 8.82 2.98 -0.44
C CYS A 90 8.46 3.71 -1.74
N ASN A 91 7.19 4.11 -1.91
CA ASN A 91 6.71 4.79 -3.10
C ASN A 91 6.90 6.31 -3.04
N ILE A 92 7.84 6.83 -2.25
CA ILE A 92 8.17 8.26 -2.20
C ILE A 92 8.94 8.73 -3.45
N LEU A 93 10.03 8.03 -3.81
CA LEU A 93 10.95 8.41 -4.90
C LEU A 93 10.69 7.72 -6.24
N ILE A 94 9.69 6.84 -6.27
CA ILE A 94 9.24 6.14 -7.46
C ILE A 94 8.29 7.08 -8.19
#